data_AF-A0A412PNT7-F1
#
_entry.id   AF-A0A412PNT7-F1
#
_cell.length_a   1.000
_cell.length_b   1.000
_cell.length_c   1.000
_cell.angle_alpha   90.00
_cell.angle_beta   90.00
_cell.angle_gamma   90.00
#
_symmetry.space_group_name_H-M   'P 1'
#
loop_
_entity.id
_entity.type
_entity.pdbx_description
1 polymer ?
#
loop_
_entity_poly.entity_id
_entity_poly.type
_entity_poly.pdbx_seq_one_letter_code
_entity_poly.pdbx_strand_id
1 'polypeptide(L)'
;MTKITRIIKEARDQARLTALDFAQGICENFIELHGDRSFQDDGAVIGGIGTLDGQPITVVGIQKGRNLQDNLQRNFGQPHPEGYRKALRLMKQAEKFGRPVVTFINTAGAYPGVGAEERGQGEAIARNLLEMSDLKMPIIAIIIGEGGSGGALALAVADKVWMLENSIYAVLSPEGFASILWKDGSRAMEAAELMKITSHELLDMGVVDKVIPEAGLSNQDLLYAVKQEIVAELANLSQLPLEQLLEARYQRFRKY
;
A
#
# COMPACT_ATOMS: atom_id res chain seq x y z
N MET A 1 19.25 -4.35 -20.28
CA MET A 1 18.50 -4.20 -19.01
C MET A 1 17.34 -5.17 -19.07
N THR A 2 17.23 -6.14 -18.14
CA THR A 2 16.11 -7.11 -18.16
C THR A 2 14.79 -6.42 -17.81
N LYS A 3 13.64 -7.03 -18.16
CA LYS A 3 12.30 -6.46 -17.87
C LYS A 3 12.14 -6.13 -16.39
N ILE A 4 12.56 -7.04 -15.50
CA ILE A 4 12.46 -6.82 -14.06
C ILE A 4 13.38 -5.70 -13.56
N THR A 5 14.55 -5.52 -14.20
CA THR A 5 15.46 -4.42 -13.86
C THR A 5 14.82 -3.07 -14.11
N ARG A 6 14.12 -2.94 -15.24
CA ARG A 6 13.36 -1.74 -15.56
C ARG A 6 12.25 -1.51 -14.53
N ILE A 7 11.46 -2.55 -14.22
CA ILE A 7 10.36 -2.47 -13.26
C ILE A 7 10.85 -2.03 -11.87
N ILE A 8 11.92 -2.65 -11.34
CA ILE A 8 12.48 -2.28 -10.03
C ILE A 8 12.97 -0.83 -10.03
N LYS A 9 13.63 -0.40 -11.12
CA LYS A 9 14.10 0.98 -11.25
C LYS A 9 12.92 1.95 -11.22
N GLU A 10 11.85 1.65 -11.97
CA GLU A 10 10.65 2.48 -12.02
C GLU A 10 9.91 2.49 -10.67
N ALA A 11 9.74 1.34 -10.01
CA ALA A 11 9.10 1.22 -8.69
C ALA A 11 9.82 2.07 -7.61
N ARG A 12 11.13 2.25 -7.76
CA ARG A 12 12.02 3.00 -6.85
C ARG A 12 12.29 4.43 -7.31
N ASP A 13 11.75 4.85 -8.45
CA ASP A 13 12.05 6.16 -9.02
C ASP A 13 11.50 7.29 -8.12
N GLN A 14 12.31 8.33 -7.92
CA GLN A 14 11.95 9.46 -7.06
C GLN A 14 10.83 10.34 -7.66
N ALA A 15 10.65 10.31 -8.98
CA ALA A 15 9.59 11.01 -9.68
C ALA A 15 8.27 10.22 -9.72
N ARG A 16 8.25 8.98 -9.24
CA ARG A 16 7.04 8.15 -9.17
C ARG A 16 5.99 8.81 -8.29
N LEU A 17 4.72 8.74 -8.71
CA LEU A 17 3.60 9.30 -7.96
C LEU A 17 3.55 8.72 -6.54
N THR A 18 3.37 9.60 -5.57
CA THR A 18 3.32 9.28 -4.14
C THR A 18 1.88 9.07 -3.67
N ALA A 19 1.70 8.52 -2.47
CA ALA A 19 0.36 8.30 -1.90
C ALA A 19 -0.44 9.62 -1.81
N LEU A 20 0.22 10.73 -1.49
CA LEU A 20 -0.42 12.05 -1.43
C LEU A 20 -0.85 12.54 -2.81
N ASP A 21 -0.08 12.25 -3.87
CA ASP A 21 -0.47 12.62 -5.25
C ASP A 21 -1.72 11.86 -5.69
N PHE A 22 -1.82 10.58 -5.35
CA PHE A 22 -3.04 9.81 -5.57
C PHE A 22 -4.21 10.37 -4.76
N ALA A 23 -4.02 10.61 -3.45
CA ALA A 23 -5.07 11.14 -2.59
C ALA A 23 -5.63 12.48 -3.10
N GLN A 24 -4.76 13.42 -3.49
CA GLN A 24 -5.15 14.73 -4.00
C GLN A 24 -5.64 14.70 -5.45
N GLY A 25 -5.12 13.76 -6.25
CA GLY A 25 -5.46 13.64 -7.67
C GLY A 25 -6.80 12.97 -7.93
N ILE A 26 -7.23 12.04 -7.05
CA ILE A 26 -8.50 11.31 -7.24
C ILE A 26 -9.65 11.90 -6.42
N CYS A 27 -9.35 12.43 -5.23
CA CYS A 27 -10.35 12.96 -4.31
C CYS A 27 -10.56 14.45 -4.52
N GLU A 28 -11.82 14.86 -4.37
CA GLU A 28 -12.20 16.25 -4.14
C GLU A 28 -12.15 16.55 -2.63
N ASN A 29 -11.77 17.78 -2.27
CA ASN A 29 -11.75 18.27 -0.88
C ASN A 29 -11.02 17.34 0.10
N PHE A 30 -9.86 16.79 -0.29
CA PHE A 30 -9.08 15.93 0.58
C PHE A 30 -8.56 16.69 1.80
N ILE A 31 -8.91 16.21 2.99
CA ILE A 31 -8.49 16.73 4.29
C ILE A 31 -7.61 15.68 4.95
N GLU A 32 -6.31 15.99 5.08
CA GLU A 32 -5.35 15.14 5.78
C GLU A 32 -5.60 15.17 7.30
N LEU A 33 -5.47 14.01 7.94
CA LEU A 33 -5.71 13.80 9.37
C LEU A 33 -4.46 13.20 10.01
N HIS A 34 -4.05 13.77 11.15
CA HIS A 34 -2.76 13.49 11.78
C HIS A 34 -2.88 12.72 13.11
N GLY A 35 -1.80 12.02 13.46
CA GLY A 35 -1.54 11.42 14.78
C GLY A 35 -2.19 10.07 15.00
N ASP A 36 -1.59 9.26 15.87
CA ASP A 36 -2.11 7.96 16.33
C ASP A 36 -2.94 8.06 17.62
N ARG A 37 -2.91 9.22 18.30
CA ARG A 37 -3.51 9.49 19.64
C ARG A 37 -2.80 8.78 20.80
N SER A 38 -1.58 8.30 20.59
CA SER A 38 -0.80 7.60 21.60
C SER A 38 0.63 8.12 21.71
N PHE A 39 1.34 8.30 20.60
CA PHE A 39 2.76 8.62 20.61
C PHE A 39 3.08 9.81 19.69
N GLN A 40 2.92 9.66 18.38
CA GLN A 40 3.34 10.68 17.41
C GLN A 40 2.52 10.61 16.11
N ASP A 41 2.58 11.69 15.33
CA ASP A 41 2.23 11.65 13.90
C ASP A 41 3.44 11.21 13.06
N ASP A 42 3.37 10.02 12.48
CA ASP A 42 4.43 9.50 11.60
C ASP A 42 4.30 10.09 10.20
N GLY A 43 5.33 10.82 9.75
CA GLY A 43 5.38 11.39 8.41
C GLY A 43 5.34 10.34 7.30
N ALA A 44 5.79 9.11 7.55
CA ALA A 44 5.78 8.01 6.59
C ALA A 44 4.38 7.52 6.24
N VAL A 45 3.36 7.81 7.06
CA VAL A 45 1.98 7.41 6.81
C VAL A 45 1.08 8.64 6.73
N ILE A 46 0.47 8.85 5.57
CA ILE A 46 -0.57 9.86 5.38
C ILE A 46 -1.94 9.21 5.43
N GLY A 47 -2.95 10.03 5.68
CA GLY A 47 -4.32 9.59 5.52
C GLY A 47 -5.32 10.69 5.84
N GLY A 48 -6.54 10.53 5.37
CA GLY A 48 -7.51 11.60 5.41
C GLY A 48 -8.87 11.18 4.88
N ILE A 49 -9.74 12.17 4.75
CA ILE A 49 -11.08 12.03 4.17
C ILE A 49 -11.21 12.92 2.95
N GLY A 50 -11.94 12.46 1.95
CA GLY A 50 -12.26 13.23 0.76
C GLY A 50 -13.49 12.66 0.07
N THR A 51 -13.91 13.27 -1.03
CA THR A 51 -15.02 12.77 -1.84
C THR A 51 -14.50 12.24 -3.17
N LEU A 52 -14.93 11.03 -3.53
CA LEU A 52 -14.65 10.37 -4.78
C LEU A 52 -15.97 10.22 -5.54
N ASP A 53 -16.17 11.01 -6.60
CA ASP A 53 -17.42 11.01 -7.39
C ASP A 53 -18.68 11.19 -6.51
N GLY A 54 -18.61 12.15 -5.59
CA GLY A 54 -19.66 12.43 -4.60
C GLY A 54 -19.72 11.47 -3.39
N GLN A 55 -19.01 10.34 -3.41
CA GLN A 55 -18.97 9.39 -2.30
C GLN A 55 -17.85 9.74 -1.30
N PRO A 56 -18.12 9.91 0.00
CA PRO A 56 -17.08 10.14 0.99
C PRO A 56 -16.26 8.86 1.22
N ILE A 57 -14.93 8.97 1.09
CA ILE A 57 -13.99 7.87 1.30
C ILE A 57 -12.91 8.25 2.32
N THR A 58 -12.26 7.25 2.89
CA THR A 58 -11.02 7.41 3.66
C THR A 58 -9.85 6.88 2.83
N VAL A 59 -8.82 7.71 2.68
CA VAL A 59 -7.56 7.31 2.05
C VAL A 59 -6.50 7.17 3.12
N VAL A 60 -5.69 6.12 3.05
CA VAL A 60 -4.48 5.92 3.87
C VAL A 60 -3.35 5.54 2.94
N GLY A 61 -2.13 5.98 3.18
CA GLY A 61 -1.03 5.53 2.34
C GLY A 61 0.34 5.75 2.95
N ILE A 62 1.29 4.96 2.45
CA ILE A 62 2.69 5.10 2.82
C ILE A 62 3.34 6.10 1.88
N GLN A 63 3.85 7.18 2.45
CA GLN A 63 4.37 8.33 1.74
C GLN A 63 5.89 8.31 1.71
N LYS A 64 6.48 8.22 0.51
CA LYS A 64 7.88 8.57 0.27
C LYS A 64 8.04 10.06 -0.01
N GLY A 65 9.25 10.58 0.16
CA GLY A 65 9.57 11.96 -0.15
C GLY A 65 10.08 12.18 -1.58
N ARG A 66 9.82 13.38 -2.13
CA ARG A 66 10.25 13.78 -3.49
C ARG A 66 11.69 14.25 -3.57
N ASN A 67 12.30 14.56 -2.44
CA ASN A 67 13.70 14.99 -2.33
C ASN A 67 14.28 14.50 -1.00
N LEU A 68 15.57 14.75 -0.75
CA LEU A 68 16.23 14.25 0.46
C LEU A 68 15.61 14.81 1.75
N GLN A 69 15.30 16.10 1.81
CA GLN A 69 14.72 16.71 3.01
C GLN A 69 13.33 16.13 3.30
N ASP A 70 12.50 16.00 2.27
CA ASP A 70 11.18 15.37 2.38
C ASP A 70 11.30 13.89 2.79
N ASN A 71 12.23 13.14 2.20
CA ASN A 71 12.47 11.74 2.59
C ASN A 71 12.88 11.61 4.06
N LEU A 72 13.71 12.51 4.60
CA LEU A 72 14.06 12.49 6.02
C LEU A 72 12.84 12.72 6.91
N GLN A 73 11.92 13.62 6.53
CA GLN A 73 10.67 13.86 7.27
C GLN A 73 9.69 12.68 7.16
N ARG A 74 9.75 11.94 6.05
CA ARG A 74 8.88 10.82 5.72
C ARG A 74 9.50 9.45 6.06
N ASN A 75 10.65 9.42 6.74
CA ASN A 75 11.44 8.20 6.98
C ASN A 75 11.63 7.33 5.73
N PHE A 76 11.82 7.95 4.55
CA PHE A 76 11.91 7.28 3.25
C PHE A 76 10.71 6.36 2.94
N GLY A 77 9.53 6.66 3.49
CA GLY A 77 8.34 5.81 3.40
C GLY A 77 8.48 4.49 4.16
N GLN A 78 9.25 4.47 5.25
CA GLN A 78 9.36 3.33 6.16
C GLN A 78 8.63 3.68 7.47
N PRO A 79 7.40 3.18 7.68
CA PRO A 79 6.63 3.52 8.85
C PRO A 79 7.23 2.99 10.15
N HIS A 80 7.09 3.79 11.20
CA HIS A 80 7.21 3.40 12.59
C HIS A 80 5.88 2.81 13.10
N PRO A 81 5.86 2.22 14.31
CA PRO A 81 4.65 1.59 14.87
C PRO A 81 3.46 2.57 14.96
N GLU A 82 3.72 3.82 15.37
CA GLU A 82 2.75 4.92 15.40
C GLU A 82 2.12 5.22 14.03
N GLY A 83 2.84 5.00 12.92
CA GLY A 83 2.28 5.11 11.57
C GLY A 83 1.21 4.05 11.29
N TYR A 84 1.46 2.80 11.66
CA TYR A 84 0.47 1.73 11.55
C TYR A 84 -0.71 1.92 12.51
N ARG A 85 -0.48 2.47 13.70
CA ARG A 85 -1.57 2.83 14.63
C ARG A 85 -2.43 3.98 14.10
N LYS A 86 -1.80 5.00 13.48
CA LYS A 86 -2.50 6.07 12.76
C LYS A 86 -3.35 5.52 11.63
N ALA A 87 -2.79 4.64 10.79
CA ALA A 87 -3.51 3.98 9.70
C ALA A 87 -4.77 3.26 10.22
N LEU A 88 -4.61 2.39 11.21
CA LEU A 88 -5.71 1.66 11.82
C LEU A 88 -6.77 2.59 12.44
N ARG A 89 -6.35 3.64 13.15
CA ARG A 89 -7.28 4.64 13.71
C ARG A 89 -8.16 5.26 12.63
N LEU A 90 -7.58 5.63 11.49
CA LEU A 90 -8.31 6.21 10.37
C LEU A 90 -9.26 5.21 9.73
N MET A 91 -8.84 3.95 9.57
CA MET A 91 -9.70 2.88 9.05
C MET A 91 -10.86 2.56 9.98
N LYS A 92 -10.66 2.54 11.31
CA LYS A 92 -11.76 2.42 12.28
C LYS A 92 -12.70 3.62 12.27
N GLN A 93 -12.20 4.82 12.01
CA GLN A 93 -13.09 5.96 11.76
C GLN A 93 -13.87 5.79 10.45
N ALA A 94 -13.28 5.21 9.41
CA ALA A 94 -13.99 4.92 8.16
C ALA A 94 -15.15 3.95 8.40
N GLU A 95 -14.89 2.85 9.11
CA GLU A 95 -15.91 1.86 9.54
C GLU A 95 -17.05 2.52 10.31
N LYS A 96 -16.73 3.33 11.33
CA LYS A 96 -17.73 4.00 12.18
C LYS A 96 -18.73 4.85 11.39
N PHE A 97 -18.30 5.41 10.27
CA PHE A 97 -19.10 6.32 9.45
C PHE A 97 -19.48 5.73 8.09
N GLY A 98 -19.25 4.42 7.89
CA GLY A 98 -19.61 3.73 6.64
C GLY A 98 -18.88 4.24 5.39
N ARG A 99 -17.63 4.73 5.53
CA ARG A 99 -16.82 5.16 4.39
C ARG A 99 -15.97 4.01 3.87
N PRO A 100 -15.92 3.75 2.55
CA PRO A 100 -14.92 2.87 1.97
C PRO A 100 -13.49 3.35 2.24
N VAL A 101 -12.55 2.42 2.24
CA VAL A 101 -11.13 2.70 2.42
C VAL A 101 -10.36 2.39 1.14
N VAL A 102 -9.47 3.31 0.75
CA VAL A 102 -8.46 3.05 -0.28
C VAL A 102 -7.07 3.20 0.34
N THR A 103 -6.23 2.18 0.20
CA THR A 103 -4.84 2.23 0.66
C THR A 103 -3.85 2.34 -0.50
N PHE A 104 -2.87 3.23 -0.36
CA PHE A 104 -1.78 3.41 -1.33
C PHE A 104 -0.44 3.01 -0.71
N ILE A 105 0.21 1.99 -1.27
CA ILE A 105 1.38 1.35 -0.67
C ILE A 105 2.62 1.65 -1.51
N ASN A 106 3.59 2.34 -0.90
CA ASN A 106 4.93 2.57 -1.45
C ASN A 106 5.98 2.58 -0.33
N THR A 107 6.50 1.40 0.01
CA THR A 107 7.44 1.21 1.09
C THR A 107 8.48 0.15 0.75
N ALA A 108 9.73 0.39 1.13
CA ALA A 108 10.75 -0.65 1.14
C ALA A 108 10.57 -1.64 2.31
N GLY A 109 9.70 -1.30 3.27
CA GLY A 109 9.41 -2.07 4.47
C GLY A 109 9.22 -1.17 5.70
N ALA A 110 8.74 -1.76 6.79
CA ALA A 110 8.66 -1.09 8.08
C ALA A 110 10.06 -0.65 8.55
N TYR A 111 10.13 0.45 9.31
CA TYR A 111 11.42 0.97 9.78
C TYR A 111 12.08 0.00 10.78
N PRO A 112 13.30 -0.52 10.50
CA PRO A 112 13.94 -1.54 11.32
C PRO A 112 14.89 -0.93 12.37
N GLY A 113 14.35 -0.08 13.26
CA GLY A 113 15.12 0.66 14.26
C GLY A 113 14.81 0.26 15.70
N VAL A 114 15.76 0.49 16.62
CA VAL A 114 15.62 0.16 18.06
C VAL A 114 14.36 0.79 18.65
N GLY A 115 14.11 2.09 18.39
CA GLY A 115 12.91 2.75 18.88
C GLY A 115 11.62 2.18 18.30
N ALA A 116 11.63 1.68 17.06
CA ALA A 116 10.47 1.00 16.47
C ALA A 116 10.18 -0.32 17.20
N GLU A 117 11.23 -1.09 17.53
CA GLU A 117 11.09 -2.33 18.30
C GLU A 117 10.59 -2.07 19.72
N GLU A 118 11.17 -1.10 20.44
CA GLU A 118 10.74 -0.71 21.80
C GLU A 118 9.27 -0.27 21.85
N ARG A 119 8.76 0.30 20.74
CA ARG A 119 7.37 0.73 20.59
C ARG A 119 6.47 -0.32 19.94
N GLY A 120 6.95 -1.53 19.67
CA GLY A 120 6.16 -2.66 19.20
C GLY A 120 5.85 -2.65 17.70
N GLN A 121 6.87 -2.61 16.85
CA GLN A 121 6.71 -2.69 15.38
C GLN A 121 5.96 -3.95 14.92
N GLY A 122 6.35 -5.12 15.46
CA GLY A 122 5.66 -6.38 15.19
C GLY A 122 4.19 -6.36 15.65
N GLU A 123 3.91 -5.80 16.83
CA GLU A 123 2.55 -5.67 17.36
C GLU A 123 1.69 -4.76 16.48
N ALA A 124 2.20 -3.59 16.10
CA ALA A 124 1.43 -2.61 15.33
C ALA A 124 1.06 -3.15 13.94
N ILE A 125 1.98 -3.87 13.28
CA ILE A 125 1.71 -4.58 12.03
C ILE A 125 0.68 -5.69 12.26
N ALA A 126 0.92 -6.60 13.21
CA ALA A 126 0.02 -7.72 13.47
C ALA A 126 -1.40 -7.26 13.83
N ARG A 127 -1.52 -6.17 14.60
CA ARG A 127 -2.81 -5.59 14.96
C ARG A 127 -3.54 -5.01 13.75
N ASN A 128 -2.82 -4.40 12.81
CA ASN A 128 -3.43 -3.96 11.55
C ASN A 128 -3.97 -5.14 10.76
N LEU A 129 -3.19 -6.23 10.61
CA LEU A 129 -3.65 -7.42 9.88
C LEU A 129 -4.94 -8.00 10.47
N LEU A 130 -4.96 -8.15 11.80
CA LEU A 130 -6.11 -8.67 12.54
C LEU A 130 -7.33 -7.77 12.39
N GLU A 131 -7.17 -6.47 12.59
CA GLU A 131 -8.31 -5.56 12.59
C GLU A 131 -8.85 -5.33 11.17
N MET A 132 -7.96 -5.27 10.17
CA MET A 132 -8.35 -5.06 8.77
C MET A 132 -9.14 -6.24 8.20
N SER A 133 -8.88 -7.48 8.64
CA SER A 133 -9.69 -8.63 8.18
C SER A 133 -11.16 -8.47 8.55
N ASP A 134 -11.44 -7.82 9.68
CA ASP A 134 -12.78 -7.77 10.27
C ASP A 134 -13.51 -6.43 10.03
N LEU A 135 -12.88 -5.48 9.33
CA LEU A 135 -13.43 -4.16 9.03
C LEU A 135 -14.72 -4.22 8.20
N LYS A 136 -15.81 -3.64 8.70
CA LYS A 136 -17.16 -3.76 8.11
C LYS A 136 -17.46 -2.74 7.01
N MET A 137 -16.55 -2.58 6.07
CA MET A 137 -16.70 -1.71 4.90
C MET A 137 -15.77 -2.15 3.77
N PRO A 138 -16.01 -1.74 2.51
CA PRO A 138 -15.12 -2.04 1.39
C PRO A 138 -13.72 -1.45 1.56
N ILE A 139 -12.70 -2.22 1.19
CA ILE A 139 -11.29 -1.85 1.21
C ILE A 139 -10.64 -2.24 -0.12
N ILE A 140 -9.99 -1.28 -0.77
CA ILE A 140 -9.14 -1.51 -1.94
C ILE A 140 -7.70 -1.11 -1.58
N ALA A 141 -6.76 -2.03 -1.71
CA ALA A 141 -5.34 -1.77 -1.51
C ALA A 141 -4.61 -1.72 -2.85
N ILE A 142 -3.77 -0.71 -3.07
CA ILE A 142 -3.05 -0.51 -4.32
C ILE A 142 -1.57 -0.32 -4.03
N ILE A 143 -0.74 -1.26 -4.50
CA ILE A 143 0.71 -1.10 -4.50
C ILE A 143 1.08 -0.18 -5.65
N ILE A 144 1.49 1.03 -5.30
CA ILE A 144 1.80 2.09 -6.26
C ILE A 144 3.29 2.25 -6.51
N GLY A 145 4.17 1.56 -5.78
CA GLY A 145 5.62 1.59 -5.96
C GLY A 145 6.26 0.30 -5.43
N GLU A 146 6.92 0.39 -4.28
CA GLU A 146 7.40 -0.81 -3.59
C GLU A 146 6.37 -1.34 -2.57
N GLY A 147 6.16 -2.65 -2.57
CA GLY A 147 5.45 -3.41 -1.55
C GLY A 147 6.45 -4.20 -0.71
N GLY A 148 7.08 -3.56 0.28
CA GLY A 148 8.08 -4.20 1.12
C GLY A 148 7.49 -4.98 2.30
N SER A 149 7.51 -6.32 2.21
CA SER A 149 7.33 -7.26 3.33
C SER A 149 6.07 -7.00 4.18
N GLY A 150 6.14 -7.32 5.48
CA GLY A 150 5.08 -7.08 6.46
C GLY A 150 4.69 -5.61 6.59
N GLY A 151 5.61 -4.69 6.30
CA GLY A 151 5.34 -3.25 6.37
C GLY A 151 4.37 -2.74 5.29
N ALA A 152 4.40 -3.36 4.11
CA ALA A 152 3.39 -3.18 3.08
C ALA A 152 2.11 -3.96 3.38
N LEU A 153 2.24 -5.21 3.82
CA LEU A 153 1.12 -6.10 4.13
C LEU A 153 0.19 -5.50 5.21
N ALA A 154 0.74 -4.74 6.15
CA ALA A 154 -0.01 -4.01 7.18
C ALA A 154 -1.10 -3.08 6.62
N LEU A 155 -1.05 -2.69 5.35
CA LEU A 155 -2.09 -1.89 4.68
C LEU A 155 -2.71 -2.62 3.48
N ALA A 156 -2.35 -3.89 3.23
CA ALA A 156 -2.77 -4.65 2.06
C ALA A 156 -3.85 -5.73 2.35
N VAL A 157 -4.34 -5.82 3.59
CA VAL A 157 -5.46 -6.69 3.94
C VAL A 157 -6.77 -6.03 3.47
N ALA A 158 -7.25 -6.43 2.30
CA ALA A 158 -8.32 -5.74 1.59
C ALA A 158 -9.22 -6.70 0.82
N ASP A 159 -10.40 -6.22 0.39
CA ASP A 159 -11.31 -6.98 -0.47
C ASP A 159 -10.71 -7.16 -1.87
N LYS A 160 -9.97 -6.15 -2.33
CA LYS A 160 -9.20 -6.16 -3.57
C LYS A 160 -7.81 -5.62 -3.34
N VAL A 161 -6.80 -6.34 -3.84
CA VAL A 161 -5.40 -5.92 -3.84
C VAL A 161 -4.94 -5.75 -5.28
N TRP A 162 -4.52 -4.54 -5.63
CA TRP A 162 -4.11 -4.17 -6.98
C TRP A 162 -2.66 -3.75 -7.00
N MET A 163 -2.05 -3.79 -8.18
CA MET A 163 -0.70 -3.31 -8.43
C MET A 163 -0.70 -2.38 -9.64
N LEU A 164 0.08 -1.30 -9.58
CA LEU A 164 0.48 -0.63 -10.81
C LEU A 164 1.46 -1.51 -11.60
N GLU A 165 1.45 -1.43 -12.92
CA GLU A 165 2.25 -2.28 -13.82
C GLU A 165 3.73 -2.37 -13.42
N ASN A 166 4.35 -1.23 -13.10
CA ASN A 166 5.77 -1.12 -12.77
C ASN A 166 6.00 -0.98 -11.25
N SER A 167 5.14 -1.63 -10.45
CA SER A 167 5.33 -1.83 -9.01
C SER A 167 5.86 -3.23 -8.69
N ILE A 168 6.39 -3.40 -7.48
CA ILE A 168 6.88 -4.70 -6.98
C ILE A 168 6.23 -5.02 -5.63
N TYR A 169 6.04 -6.31 -5.32
CA TYR A 169 5.57 -6.74 -4.01
C TYR A 169 6.34 -8.01 -3.58
N ALA A 170 7.03 -7.95 -2.44
CA ALA A 170 7.94 -9.01 -2.04
C ALA A 170 7.98 -9.22 -0.52
N VAL A 171 8.19 -10.47 -0.09
CA VAL A 171 8.39 -10.83 1.33
C VAL A 171 9.72 -10.30 1.89
N LEU A 172 10.72 -10.12 1.02
CA LEU A 172 12.07 -9.67 1.32
C LEU A 172 12.57 -8.86 0.12
N SER A 173 13.48 -7.91 0.33
CA SER A 173 14.10 -7.20 -0.79
C SER A 173 14.99 -8.14 -1.62
N PRO A 174 15.14 -7.91 -2.94
CA PRO A 174 16.08 -8.69 -3.76
C PRO A 174 17.51 -8.65 -3.23
N GLU A 175 17.93 -7.51 -2.68
CA GLU A 175 19.23 -7.35 -2.02
C GLU A 175 19.35 -8.22 -0.76
N GLY A 176 18.28 -8.25 0.06
CA GLY A 176 18.20 -9.09 1.25
C GLY A 176 18.26 -10.57 0.89
N PHE A 177 17.52 -11.01 -0.12
CA PHE A 177 17.54 -12.38 -0.60
C PHE A 177 18.94 -12.80 -1.04
N ALA A 178 19.58 -12.00 -1.91
CA ALA A 178 20.88 -12.32 -2.48
C ALA A 178 21.99 -12.37 -1.41
N SER A 179 21.96 -11.43 -0.46
CA SER A 179 22.91 -11.41 0.65
C SER A 179 22.71 -12.57 1.64
N ILE A 180 21.48 -13.02 1.90
CA ILE A 180 21.21 -14.12 2.84
C ILE A 180 21.48 -15.48 2.20
N LEU A 181 20.86 -15.76 1.06
CA LEU A 181 20.85 -17.09 0.47
C LEU A 181 22.10 -17.39 -0.36
N TRP A 182 22.68 -16.36 -0.99
CA TRP A 182 23.86 -16.51 -1.84
C TRP A 182 25.11 -15.87 -1.26
N LYS A 183 25.00 -15.14 -0.14
CA LYS A 183 26.12 -14.41 0.48
C LYS A 183 26.76 -13.40 -0.47
N ASP A 184 25.99 -12.89 -1.44
CA ASP A 184 26.44 -11.97 -2.47
C ASP A 184 25.30 -11.02 -2.87
N GLY A 185 25.33 -9.80 -2.32
CA GLY A 185 24.32 -8.77 -2.61
C GLY A 185 24.38 -8.22 -4.04
N SER A 186 25.48 -8.42 -4.78
CA SER A 186 25.59 -7.94 -6.16
C SER A 186 24.65 -8.68 -7.12
N ARG A 187 24.17 -9.86 -6.70
CA ARG A 187 23.24 -10.71 -7.46
C ARG A 187 21.76 -10.39 -7.22
N ALA A 188 21.44 -9.20 -6.71
CA ALA A 188 20.07 -8.78 -6.41
C ALA A 188 19.12 -8.89 -7.61
N MET A 189 19.58 -8.58 -8.84
CA MET A 189 18.71 -8.67 -10.03
C MET A 189 18.39 -10.12 -10.40
N GLU A 190 19.34 -11.04 -10.22
CA GLU A 190 19.09 -12.47 -10.40
C GLU A 190 18.13 -12.99 -9.32
N ALA A 191 18.27 -12.52 -8.09
CA ALA A 191 17.34 -12.83 -7.00
C ALA A 191 15.92 -12.37 -7.34
N ALA A 192 15.77 -11.14 -7.83
CA ALA A 192 14.48 -10.60 -8.20
C ALA A 192 13.75 -11.47 -9.24
N GLU A 193 14.46 -11.98 -10.26
CA GLU A 193 13.89 -12.84 -11.30
C GLU A 193 13.37 -14.16 -10.73
N LEU A 194 14.05 -14.73 -9.74
CA LEU A 194 13.61 -15.97 -9.09
C LEU A 194 12.43 -15.76 -8.13
N MET A 195 12.35 -14.59 -7.51
CA MET A 195 11.35 -14.28 -6.48
C MET A 195 9.96 -13.99 -7.05
N LYS A 196 9.83 -13.75 -8.37
CA LYS A 196 8.56 -13.48 -9.07
C LYS A 196 7.73 -12.35 -8.43
N ILE A 197 8.37 -11.19 -8.25
CA ILE A 197 7.84 -10.06 -7.45
C ILE A 197 7.08 -9.02 -8.29
N THR A 198 6.96 -9.21 -9.60
CA THR A 198 6.34 -8.21 -10.49
C THR A 198 4.83 -8.34 -10.51
N SER A 199 4.15 -7.22 -10.83
CA SER A 199 2.70 -7.10 -10.88
C SER A 199 1.99 -8.23 -11.66
N HIS A 200 2.46 -8.54 -12.86
CA HIS A 200 1.88 -9.58 -13.70
C HIS A 200 2.15 -11.00 -13.17
N GLU A 201 3.33 -11.28 -12.64
CA GLU A 201 3.62 -12.59 -12.05
C GLU A 201 2.72 -12.85 -10.84
N LEU A 202 2.51 -11.84 -10.01
CA LEU A 202 1.65 -11.94 -8.83
C LEU A 202 0.16 -12.01 -9.21
N LEU A 203 -0.24 -11.42 -10.33
CA LEU A 203 -1.58 -11.61 -10.91
C LEU A 203 -1.76 -13.05 -11.39
N ASP A 204 -0.79 -13.61 -12.12
CA ASP A 204 -0.83 -14.98 -12.63
C ASP A 204 -0.85 -16.00 -11.48
N MET A 205 -0.18 -15.70 -10.36
CA MET A 205 -0.22 -16.48 -9.11
C MET A 205 -1.51 -16.27 -8.31
N GLY A 206 -2.38 -15.34 -8.73
CA GLY A 206 -3.62 -15.00 -8.05
C GLY A 206 -3.46 -14.26 -6.72
N VAL A 207 -2.24 -13.78 -6.41
CA VAL A 207 -1.85 -13.04 -5.19
C VAL A 207 -2.49 -11.65 -5.17
N VAL A 208 -2.56 -11.00 -6.33
CA VAL A 208 -3.25 -9.73 -6.55
C VAL A 208 -4.39 -9.91 -7.55
N ASP A 209 -5.37 -9.01 -7.49
CA ASP A 209 -6.65 -9.12 -8.19
C ASP A 209 -6.69 -8.33 -9.51
N LYS A 210 -5.78 -7.35 -9.68
CA LYS A 210 -5.71 -6.48 -10.86
C LYS A 210 -4.32 -5.87 -11.02
N VAL A 211 -3.91 -5.68 -12.27
CA VAL A 211 -2.76 -4.84 -12.65
C VAL A 211 -3.28 -3.64 -13.43
N ILE A 212 -2.93 -2.43 -13.01
CA ILE A 212 -3.28 -1.18 -13.69
C ILE A 212 -2.12 -0.80 -14.62
N PRO A 213 -2.33 -0.76 -15.95
CA PRO A 213 -1.29 -0.38 -16.91
C PRO A 213 -0.77 1.04 -16.66
N GLU A 214 0.53 1.24 -16.80
CA GLU A 214 1.17 2.57 -16.73
C GLU A 214 1.70 3.00 -18.11
N ALA A 215 2.00 2.04 -18.99
CA ALA A 215 2.62 2.30 -20.28
C ALA A 215 1.86 3.34 -21.12
N GLY A 216 2.56 4.43 -21.47
CA GLY A 216 2.03 5.49 -22.33
C GLY A 216 1.09 6.49 -21.65
N LEU A 217 0.83 6.36 -20.34
CA LEU A 217 0.02 7.31 -19.59
C LEU A 217 0.87 8.44 -19.04
N SER A 218 0.37 9.68 -19.13
CA SER A 218 0.89 10.76 -18.31
C SER A 218 0.50 10.53 -16.84
N ASN A 219 1.14 11.24 -15.91
CA ASN A 219 0.74 11.19 -14.50
C ASN A 219 -0.74 11.55 -14.30
N GLN A 220 -1.25 12.51 -15.08
CA GLN A 220 -2.66 12.91 -15.00
C GLN A 220 -3.60 11.81 -15.52
N ASP A 221 -3.24 11.16 -16.64
CA ASP A 221 -4.04 10.08 -17.21
C ASP A 221 -4.01 8.85 -16.31
N LEU A 222 -2.88 8.56 -15.67
CA LEU A 222 -2.76 7.48 -14.69
C LEU A 222 -3.65 7.72 -13.46
N LEU A 223 -3.64 8.94 -12.90
CA LEU A 223 -4.53 9.31 -11.80
C LEU A 223 -6.00 9.17 -12.19
N TYR A 224 -6.36 9.60 -13.40
CA TYR A 224 -7.71 9.44 -13.92
C TYR A 224 -8.11 7.97 -14.09
N ALA A 225 -7.24 7.15 -14.69
CA ALA A 225 -7.48 5.72 -14.86
C ALA A 225 -7.67 5.01 -13.51
N VAL A 226 -6.77 5.26 -12.55
CA VAL A 226 -6.88 4.71 -11.19
C VAL A 226 -8.17 5.17 -10.51
N LYS A 227 -8.57 6.44 -10.64
CA LYS A 227 -9.85 6.94 -10.13
C LYS A 227 -11.03 6.15 -10.70
N GLN A 228 -11.09 5.96 -12.01
CA GLN A 228 -12.19 5.23 -12.66
C GLN A 228 -12.27 3.78 -12.19
N GLU A 229 -11.13 3.10 -12.07
CA GLU A 229 -11.07 1.72 -11.57
C GLU A 229 -11.57 1.63 -10.13
N ILE A 230 -11.14 2.54 -9.24
CA ILE A 230 -11.61 2.59 -7.84
C ILE A 230 -13.12 2.82 -7.79
N VAL A 231 -13.65 3.80 -8.53
CA VAL A 231 -15.09 4.11 -8.54
C VAL A 231 -15.90 2.89 -8.96
N ALA A 232 -15.52 2.25 -10.07
CA ALA A 232 -16.21 1.07 -10.57
C ALA A 232 -16.18 -0.10 -9.56
N GLU A 233 -15.03 -0.35 -8.94
CA GLU A 233 -14.90 -1.44 -7.99
C GLU A 233 -15.66 -1.16 -6.68
N LEU A 234 -15.59 0.07 -6.16
CA LEU A 234 -16.36 0.44 -4.96
C LEU A 234 -17.86 0.33 -5.20
N ALA A 235 -18.34 0.66 -6.40
CA ALA A 235 -19.74 0.45 -6.77
C ALA A 235 -20.12 -1.04 -6.74
N ASN A 236 -19.25 -1.94 -7.20
CA ASN A 236 -19.47 -3.38 -7.15
C ASN A 236 -19.44 -3.92 -5.72
N LEU A 237 -18.41 -3.56 -4.93
CA LEU A 237 -18.26 -4.03 -3.55
C LEU A 237 -19.39 -3.53 -2.64
N SER A 238 -19.91 -2.33 -2.90
CA SER A 238 -21.01 -1.75 -2.12
C SER A 238 -22.37 -2.42 -2.36
N GLN A 239 -22.49 -3.24 -3.42
CA GLN A 239 -23.69 -4.03 -3.68
C GLN A 239 -23.71 -5.36 -2.91
N LEU A 240 -22.57 -5.80 -2.37
CA LEU A 240 -22.48 -7.04 -1.63
C LEU A 240 -23.09 -6.87 -0.23
N PRO A 241 -23.91 -7.83 0.24
CA PRO A 241 -24.27 -7.92 1.65
C PRO A 241 -23.00 -7.98 2.51
N LEU A 242 -23.01 -7.30 3.66
CA LEU A 242 -21.84 -7.18 4.53
C LEU A 242 -21.23 -8.54 4.88
N GLU A 243 -22.05 -9.55 5.18
CA GLU A 243 -21.58 -10.91 5.48
C GLU A 243 -20.83 -11.54 4.30
N GLN A 244 -21.29 -11.31 3.06
CA GLN A 244 -20.63 -11.81 1.86
C GLN A 244 -19.33 -11.06 1.59
N LEU A 245 -19.29 -9.74 1.84
CA LEU A 245 -18.07 -8.94 1.71
C LEU A 245 -16.97 -9.48 2.65
N LEU A 246 -17.32 -9.67 3.94
CA LEU A 246 -16.37 -10.17 4.95
C LEU A 246 -15.93 -11.61 4.66
N GLU A 247 -16.87 -12.49 4.28
CA GLU A 247 -16.53 -13.87 3.91
C GLU A 247 -15.62 -13.90 2.68
N ALA A 248 -15.90 -13.10 1.65
CA ALA A 248 -15.05 -13.01 0.48
C ALA A 248 -13.63 -12.54 0.83
N ARG A 249 -13.50 -11.54 1.70
CA ARG A 249 -12.20 -11.09 2.21
C ARG A 249 -11.48 -12.19 2.99
N TYR A 250 -12.18 -12.87 3.88
CA TYR A 250 -11.62 -13.98 4.64
C TYR A 250 -11.09 -15.08 3.72
N GLN A 251 -11.92 -15.56 2.79
CA GLN A 251 -11.55 -16.61 1.83
C GLN A 251 -10.40 -16.19 0.92
N ARG A 252 -10.35 -14.91 0.53
CA ARG A 252 -9.24 -14.36 -0.26
C ARG A 252 -7.90 -14.58 0.42
N PHE A 253 -7.78 -14.39 1.73
CA PHE A 253 -6.53 -14.61 2.46
C PHE A 253 -6.36 -16.05 2.94
N ARG A 254 -7.45 -16.78 3.20
CA ARG A 254 -7.41 -18.16 3.68
C ARG A 254 -6.94 -19.18 2.62
N LYS A 255 -7.02 -18.83 1.33
CA LYS A 255 -6.58 -19.70 0.23
C LYS A 255 -5.05 -19.81 0.09
N TYR A 256 -4.27 -19.01 0.82
CA TYR A 256 -2.81 -19.07 0.91
C TYR A 256 -2.37 -19.74 2.21
#